data_AF-A0A2N5Z701-F1
#
_entry.id   AF-A0A2N5Z701-F1
#
_cell.length_a   1.000
_cell.length_b   1.000
_cell.length_c   1.000
_cell.angle_alpha   90.00
_cell.angle_beta   90.00
_cell.angle_gamma   90.00
#
_symmetry.space_group_name_H-M   'P 1'
#
loop_
_entity.id
_entity.type
_entity.pdbx_description
1 polymer ?
#
loop_
_entity_poly.entity_id
_entity_poly.type
_entity_poly.pdbx_seq_one_letter_code
_entity_poly.pdbx_strand_id
1 'polypeptide(L)'
;MKPKGLRQENFSSFYIAIALLMLIVISGVTGFMLIEGFTFTEAFFMTIITISTVGFREVRPLSEFGQFFTAFLIVISFGIFAYAVTTLTRYIVDGVLRNYLKDNKVKSRIEKLSNHVIVVGYGRNGR
;
A
#
# COMPACT_ATOMS: atom_id res chain seq x y z
N MET A 1 26.86 -9.72 20.38
CA MET A 1 26.38 -9.58 18.98
C MET A 1 24.86 -9.73 19.00
N LYS A 2 24.09 -8.63 18.91
CA LYS A 2 22.62 -8.70 18.96
C LYS A 2 22.09 -9.39 17.69
N PRO A 3 21.23 -10.41 17.80
CA PRO A 3 20.58 -10.99 16.63
C PRO A 3 19.71 -9.90 16.00
N LYS A 4 19.91 -9.64 14.70
CA LYS A 4 19.00 -8.84 13.89
C LYS A 4 17.65 -9.55 13.92
N GLY A 5 16.80 -9.15 14.85
CA GLY A 5 15.42 -9.59 14.93
C GLY A 5 14.80 -9.42 13.56
N LEU A 6 14.18 -10.49 13.07
CA LEU A 6 13.35 -10.46 11.89
C LEU A 6 12.45 -9.24 11.99
N ARG A 7 12.67 -8.30 11.06
CA ARG A 7 11.81 -7.14 10.87
C ARG A 7 10.42 -7.72 10.67
N GLN A 8 9.55 -7.60 11.68
CA GLN A 8 8.18 -8.07 11.56
C GLN A 8 7.63 -7.53 10.23
N GLU A 9 7.19 -8.43 9.36
CA GLU A 9 6.64 -8.04 8.07
C GLU A 9 5.31 -7.35 8.35
N ASN A 10 5.39 -6.03 8.53
CA ASN A 10 4.27 -5.20 8.94
C ASN A 10 3.31 -5.05 7.76
N PHE A 11 2.42 -6.03 7.56
CA PHE A 11 1.25 -5.93 6.68
C PHE A 11 0.48 -4.61 6.93
N SER A 12 0.54 -4.09 8.16
CA SER A 12 0.02 -2.78 8.55
C SER A 12 0.46 -1.64 7.63
N SER A 13 1.70 -1.63 7.13
CA SER A 13 2.19 -0.55 6.25
C SER A 13 1.47 -0.55 4.89
N PHE A 14 1.16 -1.73 4.38
CA PHE A 14 0.41 -1.91 3.13
C PHE A 14 -1.07 -1.51 3.31
N TYR A 15 -1.71 -1.94 4.40
CA TYR A 15 -3.07 -1.51 4.72
C TYR A 15 -3.16 0.01 4.94
N ILE A 16 -2.18 0.62 5.59
CA ILE A 16 -2.09 2.07 5.74
C ILE A 16 -1.98 2.75 4.38
N ALA A 17 -1.14 2.24 3.47
CA ALA A 17 -1.01 2.81 2.12
C ALA A 17 -2.34 2.77 1.35
N ILE A 18 -3.07 1.65 1.40
CA ILE A 18 -4.39 1.53 0.78
C ILE A 18 -5.39 2.49 1.44
N ALA A 19 -5.41 2.57 2.77
CA ALA A 19 -6.32 3.47 3.49
C ALA A 19 -6.07 4.94 3.13
N LEU A 20 -4.81 5.36 3.02
CA LEU A 20 -4.44 6.70 2.59
C LEU A 20 -4.85 6.97 1.13
N LEU A 21 -4.66 6.01 0.23
CA LEU A 21 -5.14 6.12 -1.15
C LEU A 21 -6.66 6.26 -1.24
N MET A 22 -7.41 5.46 -0.48
CA MET A 22 -8.86 5.57 -0.43
C MET A 22 -9.31 6.91 0.15
N LEU A 23 -8.63 7.40 1.18
CA LEU A 23 -8.92 8.70 1.79
C LEU A 23 -8.74 9.83 0.77
N ILE A 24 -7.65 9.85 0.00
CA ILE A 24 -7.44 10.90 -1.00
C ILE A 24 -8.45 10.81 -2.15
N VAL A 25 -8.83 9.59 -2.58
CA VAL A 25 -9.86 9.40 -3.62
C VAL A 25 -11.19 9.96 -3.14
N ILE A 26 -11.61 9.62 -1.93
CA ILE A 26 -12.86 10.13 -1.35
C ILE A 26 -12.79 11.65 -1.23
N SER A 27 -11.69 12.20 -0.71
CA SER A 27 -11.54 13.65 -0.56
C SER A 27 -11.54 14.38 -1.91
N GLY A 28 -10.92 13.81 -2.94
CA GLY A 28 -10.90 14.36 -4.30
C GLY A 28 -12.29 14.36 -4.91
N VAL A 29 -12.98 13.22 -4.86
CA VAL A 29 -14.35 13.06 -5.38
C VAL A 29 -15.28 14.06 -4.69
N THR A 30 -15.31 14.06 -3.36
CA THR A 30 -16.17 14.96 -2.59
C THR A 30 -15.80 16.43 -2.85
N GLY A 31 -14.51 16.77 -2.92
CA GLY A 31 -14.06 18.13 -3.21
C GLY A 31 -14.52 18.62 -4.58
N PHE A 32 -14.33 17.83 -5.63
CA PHE A 32 -14.80 18.20 -6.98
C PHE A 32 -16.33 18.25 -7.08
N MET A 33 -17.06 17.39 -6.38
CA MET A 33 -18.52 17.46 -6.34
C MET A 33 -19.01 18.73 -5.62
N LEU A 34 -18.37 19.15 -4.54
CA LEU A 34 -18.79 20.30 -3.74
C LEU A 34 -18.33 21.65 -4.31
N ILE A 35 -17.10 21.72 -4.84
CA ILE A 35 -16.49 22.97 -5.32
C ILE A 35 -16.93 23.26 -6.75
N GLU A 36 -16.91 22.25 -7.62
CA GLU A 36 -17.17 22.43 -9.06
C GLU A 36 -18.55 21.91 -9.49
N GLY A 37 -19.32 21.30 -8.58
CA GLY A 37 -20.64 20.74 -8.91
C GLY A 37 -20.56 19.57 -9.89
N PHE A 38 -19.42 18.88 -9.96
CA PHE A 38 -19.25 17.73 -10.86
C PHE A 38 -20.19 16.60 -10.47
N THR A 39 -20.66 15.84 -11.46
CA THR A 39 -21.32 14.56 -11.17
C THR A 39 -20.32 13.59 -10.53
N PHE A 40 -20.80 12.57 -9.83
CA PHE A 40 -19.93 11.56 -9.20
C PHE A 40 -18.92 10.97 -10.20
N THR A 41 -19.36 10.62 -11.40
CA THR A 41 -18.51 10.03 -12.44
C THR A 41 -17.43 10.99 -12.91
N GLU A 42 -17.76 12.27 -13.09
CA GLU A 42 -16.80 13.31 -13.51
C GLU A 42 -15.79 13.58 -12.39
N ALA A 43 -16.25 13.71 -11.15
CA ALA A 43 -15.39 13.92 -9.98
C ALA A 43 -14.48 12.73 -9.74
N PHE A 44 -15.00 11.50 -9.87
CA PHE A 44 -14.22 10.26 -9.79
C PHE A 44 -13.16 10.20 -10.88
N PHE A 45 -13.55 10.42 -12.13
CA PHE A 45 -12.59 10.40 -13.23
C PHE A 45 -11.53 11.49 -13.08
N MET A 46 -11.92 12.73 -12.75
CA MET A 46 -11.01 13.84 -12.48
C MET A 46 -10.02 13.52 -11.35
N THR A 47 -10.51 12.93 -10.26
CA THR A 47 -9.66 12.51 -9.13
C THR A 47 -8.66 11.45 -9.56
N ILE A 48 -9.10 10.41 -10.27
CA ILE A 48 -8.22 9.32 -10.71
C ILE A 48 -7.12 9.83 -11.65
N ILE A 49 -7.45 10.64 -12.66
CA ILE A 49 -6.42 11.17 -13.57
C ILE A 49 -5.42 12.10 -12.86
N THR A 50 -5.85 12.77 -11.80
CA THR A 50 -5.01 13.66 -10.99
C THR A 50 -4.05 12.85 -10.12
N ILE A 51 -4.56 11.92 -9.31
CA ILE A 51 -3.74 11.15 -8.36
C ILE A 51 -2.87 10.09 -9.05
N SER A 52 -3.28 9.61 -10.23
CA SER A 52 -2.49 8.64 -11.02
C SER A 52 -1.31 9.27 -11.74
N THR A 53 -1.16 10.61 -11.67
CA THR A 53 -0.14 11.39 -12.39
C THR A 53 -0.23 11.30 -13.92
N VAL A 54 -1.30 10.73 -14.47
CA VAL A 54 -1.55 10.70 -15.93
C VAL A 54 -1.83 12.11 -16.44
N GLY A 55 -2.60 12.91 -15.68
CA GLY A 55 -2.76 14.35 -15.95
C GLY A 55 -3.28 14.66 -17.36
N PHE A 56 -4.38 14.02 -17.78
CA PHE A 56 -4.90 14.12 -19.15
C PHE A 56 -5.37 15.54 -19.51
N ARG A 57 -6.64 15.85 -19.27
CA ARG A 57 -7.23 17.18 -19.35
C ARG A 57 -8.33 17.27 -18.31
N GLU A 58 -8.61 18.49 -17.87
CA GLU A 58 -9.75 18.76 -17.00
C GLU A 58 -11.04 18.25 -17.65
N VAL A 59 -11.90 17.61 -16.85
CA VAL A 59 -13.19 17.08 -17.32
C VAL A 59 -14.11 18.22 -17.76
N ARG A 60 -14.05 19.34 -17.05
CA ARG A 60 -14.69 20.62 -17.36
C ARG A 60 -13.77 21.76 -16.91
N PRO A 61 -13.91 22.98 -17.45
CA PRO A 61 -13.11 24.12 -16.99
C PRO A 61 -13.25 24.33 -15.48
N LEU A 62 -12.13 24.36 -14.78
CA LEU A 62 -12.09 24.58 -13.33
C LEU A 62 -12.25 26.08 -12.97
N SER A 63 -13.02 26.35 -11.92
CA SER A 63 -13.01 27.66 -11.27
C SER A 63 -11.65 27.96 -10.61
N GLU A 64 -11.43 29.21 -10.20
CA GLU A 64 -10.21 29.59 -9.45
C GLU A 64 -10.02 28.73 -8.19
N PHE A 65 -11.11 28.49 -7.44
CA PHE A 65 -11.09 27.61 -6.27
C PHE A 65 -10.80 26.15 -6.63
N GLY A 66 -11.35 25.66 -7.74
CA GLY A 66 -11.07 24.32 -8.26
C GLY A 66 -9.61 24.13 -8.66
N GLN A 67 -8.98 25.16 -9.22
CA GLN A 67 -7.56 25.14 -9.57
C GLN A 67 -6.68 25.05 -8.32
N PHE A 68 -6.94 25.88 -7.30
CA PHE A 68 -6.21 25.81 -6.02
C PHE A 68 -6.42 24.46 -5.32
N PHE A 69 -7.65 23.95 -5.30
CA PHE A 69 -7.96 22.63 -4.76
C PHE A 69 -7.20 21.53 -5.49
N THR A 70 -7.22 21.55 -6.82
CA THR A 70 -6.53 20.55 -7.65
C THR A 70 -5.02 20.61 -7.42
N ALA A 71 -4.43 21.81 -7.35
CA ALA A 71 -3.01 21.99 -7.06
C ALA A 71 -2.63 21.39 -5.70
N PHE A 72 -3.43 21.65 -4.66
CA PHE A 72 -3.22 21.06 -3.33
C PHE A 72 -3.36 19.53 -3.35
N LEU A 73 -4.38 19.01 -4.04
CA LEU A 73 -4.61 17.58 -4.19
C LEU A 73 -3.42 16.90 -4.89
N ILE A 74 -2.84 17.51 -5.93
CA ILE A 74 -1.66 16.99 -6.63
C ILE A 74 -0.47 16.87 -5.67
N VAL A 75 -0.15 17.91 -4.91
CA VAL A 75 1.01 17.92 -4.01
C VAL A 75 0.91 16.82 -2.95
N ILE A 76 -0.27 16.67 -2.33
CA ILE A 76 -0.49 15.66 -1.29
C ILE A 76 -0.55 14.25 -1.89
N SER A 77 -1.30 14.08 -2.98
CA SER A 77 -1.48 12.76 -3.60
C SER A 77 -0.17 12.20 -4.14
N PHE A 78 0.74 13.04 -4.64
CA PHE A 78 2.05 12.59 -5.14
C PHE A 78 2.87 11.86 -4.05
N GLY A 79 2.93 12.42 -2.84
CA GLY A 79 3.66 11.80 -1.72
C GLY A 79 3.04 10.45 -1.31
N ILE A 80 1.71 10.40 -1.22
CA ILE A 80 0.98 9.17 -0.86
C ILE A 80 1.12 8.12 -1.95
N PHE A 81 1.05 8.51 -3.22
CA PHE A 81 1.22 7.62 -4.36
C PHE A 81 2.62 7.01 -4.39
N ALA A 82 3.67 7.84 -4.23
CA ALA A 82 5.05 7.36 -4.15
C ALA A 82 5.28 6.38 -2.99
N TYR A 83 4.70 6.66 -1.82
CA TYR A 83 4.72 5.76 -0.67
C TYR A 83 3.99 4.44 -0.95
N ALA A 84 2.83 4.49 -1.59
CA ALA A 84 2.04 3.32 -1.94
C ALA A 84 2.78 2.42 -2.95
N VAL A 85 3.36 2.99 -4.01
CA VAL A 85 4.20 2.25 -4.98
C VAL A 85 5.37 1.60 -4.28
N THR A 86 6.11 2.33 -3.44
CA THR A 86 7.26 1.79 -2.69
C THR A 86 6.85 0.60 -1.81
N THR A 87 5.71 0.72 -1.12
CA THR A 87 5.19 -0.32 -0.23
C THR A 87 4.72 -1.53 -1.03
N LEU A 88 4.06 -1.32 -2.18
CA LEU A 88 3.65 -2.37 -3.09
C LEU A 88 4.87 -3.12 -3.67
N THR A 89 5.90 -2.40 -4.10
CA THR A 89 7.15 -3.00 -4.59
C THR A 89 7.78 -3.87 -3.53
N ARG A 90 7.91 -3.40 -2.28
CA ARG A 90 8.40 -4.24 -1.17
C ARG A 90 7.54 -5.48 -0.96
N TYR A 91 6.22 -5.33 -0.96
CA TYR A 91 5.30 -6.46 -0.77
C TYR A 91 5.48 -7.54 -1.84
N ILE A 92 5.69 -7.15 -3.10
CA ILE A 92 5.91 -8.06 -4.23
C ILE A 92 7.33 -8.65 -4.21
N VAL A 93 8.36 -7.81 -4.08
CA VAL A 93 9.78 -8.18 -4.23
C VAL A 93 10.33 -8.90 -3.01
N ASP A 94 10.05 -8.41 -1.80
CA ASP A 94 10.55 -9.03 -0.56
C ASP A 94 9.83 -10.36 -0.28
N GLY A 95 8.80 -10.68 -1.07
CA GLY A 95 8.09 -11.95 -0.96
C GLY A 95 7.41 -12.09 0.38
N VAL A 96 6.95 -10.99 0.98
CA VAL A 96 6.29 -10.97 2.30
C VAL A 96 5.19 -12.02 2.38
N LEU A 97 4.38 -12.09 1.32
CA LEU A 97 3.35 -13.11 1.18
C LEU A 97 3.92 -14.53 1.10
N ARG A 98 5.06 -14.71 0.41
CA ARG A 98 5.72 -16.01 0.25
C ARG A 98 6.37 -16.48 1.55
N ASN A 99 6.97 -15.59 2.34
CA ASN A 99 7.53 -15.90 3.66
C ASN A 99 6.41 -16.27 4.63
N TYR A 100 5.35 -15.46 4.69
CA TYR A 100 4.17 -15.74 5.52
C TYR A 100 3.52 -17.10 5.18
N LEU A 101 3.31 -17.40 3.90
CA LEU A 101 2.75 -18.69 3.46
C LEU A 101 3.70 -19.86 3.74
N LYS A 102 5.02 -19.64 3.66
CA LYS A 102 6.03 -20.67 3.97
C LYS A 102 6.04 -20.98 5.46
N ASP A 103 5.97 -19.97 6.33
CA ASP A 103 5.94 -20.14 7.78
C ASP A 103 4.68 -20.87 8.23
N ASN A 104 3.51 -20.51 7.68
CA ASN A 104 2.26 -21.23 7.95
C ASN A 104 2.29 -22.69 7.46
N LYS A 105 2.91 -22.95 6.30
CA LYS A 105 3.11 -24.33 5.81
C LYS A 105 4.05 -25.13 6.70
N VAL A 106 5.14 -24.53 7.17
CA VAL A 106 6.09 -25.17 8.09
C VAL A 106 5.40 -25.46 9.42
N LYS A 107 4.67 -24.49 9.98
CA LYS A 107 3.94 -24.66 11.24
C LYS A 107 2.89 -25.77 11.17
N SER A 108 2.10 -25.80 10.10
CA SER A 108 1.11 -26.88 9.88
C SER A 108 1.77 -28.26 9.70
N ARG A 109 2.99 -28.34 9.14
CA ARG A 109 3.76 -29.59 9.11
C ARG A 109 4.26 -29.97 10.49
N ILE A 110 4.77 -29.02 11.28
CA ILE A 110 5.22 -29.25 12.66
C ILE A 110 4.07 -29.75 13.54
N GLU A 111 2.88 -29.16 13.43
CA GLU A 111 1.68 -29.57 14.18
C GLU A 111 1.24 -31.01 13.89
N LYS A 112 1.59 -31.56 12.73
CA LYS A 112 1.27 -32.95 12.33
C LYS A 112 2.35 -33.96 12.73
N LEU A 113 3.50 -33.53 13.24
CA LEU A 113 4.57 -34.43 13.65
C LEU A 113 4.27 -35.02 15.03
N SER A 114 4.12 -36.33 15.12
CA SER A 114 4.15 -37.09 16.38
C SER A 114 5.43 -37.93 16.46
N ASN A 115 5.94 -38.15 17.67
CA ASN A 115 7.13 -38.98 17.93
C ASN A 115 8.43 -38.51 17.24
N HIS A 116 8.70 -37.21 17.26
CA HIS A 116 9.88 -36.61 16.62
C HIS A 116 10.91 -36.11 17.65
N VAL A 117 12.17 -36.02 17.22
CA VAL A 117 13.28 -35.46 18.01
C VAL A 117 13.66 -34.09 17.46
N ILE A 118 13.80 -33.10 18.34
CA ILE A 118 14.26 -31.76 17.98
C ILE A 118 15.75 -31.68 18.23
N VAL A 119 16.54 -31.56 17.16
CA VAL A 119 17.99 -31.35 17.27
C VAL A 119 18.28 -29.86 17.28
N VAL A 120 18.79 -29.36 18.39
CA VAL A 120 19.23 -27.96 18.51
C VAL A 120 20.76 -27.95 18.40
N GLY A 121 21.30 -27.41 17.30
CA GLY A 121 22.75 -27.19 17.15
C GLY A 121 23.50 -28.10 16.17
N TYR A 122 22.85 -28.70 15.17
CA TYR A 122 23.55 -29.41 14.08
C TYR A 122 24.30 -28.41 13.18
N GLY A 123 25.58 -28.21 13.46
CA GLY A 123 26.46 -27.28 12.74
C GLY A 123 27.86 -27.86 12.57
N ARG A 124 28.86 -27.02 12.32
CA ARG A 124 30.26 -27.43 12.01
C ARG A 124 30.88 -28.42 13.01
N ASN A 125 30.43 -28.42 14.26
CA ASN A 125 30.95 -29.27 15.34
C ASN A 125 30.07 -30.50 15.66
N GLY A 126 28.96 -30.70 14.94
CA GLY A 126 27.99 -31.78 15.19
C GLY A 126 27.87 -32.79 14.05
N ARG A 127 28.82 -32.79 13.10
CA ARG A 127 28.94 -33.84 12.06
C ARG A 127 29.50 -35.13 12.63
#